data_AF-A0A2K2TGH2-F1
#
_entry.id   AF-A0A2K2TGH2-F1
#
_cell.length_a   1.000
_cell.length_b   1.000
_cell.length_c   1.000
_cell.angle_alpha   90.00
_cell.angle_beta   90.00
_cell.angle_gamma   90.00
#
_symmetry.space_group_name_H-M   'P 1'
#
loop_
_entity.id
_entity.type
_entity.pdbx_description
1 polymer ?
#
loop_
_entity_poly.entity_id
_entity_poly.type
_entity_poly.pdbx_seq_one_letter_code
_entity_poly.pdbx_strand_id
1 'polypeptide(L)'
;MGLLDAYKKATNNWNAKDGKLNESQLIPEGDYEVMLGKVDHPVYKSGWDCLLFDMQVIAGKFASRHEQLRISLATKTSKGKPMPEFVVSRNIRTIAKIGEMVGLEMKPEYFPDNETDAYEKLVAAFKPYEGKTLHMTIKETPNKKDPDNPYRNYEFSAGKKIEKPQPVFGTSETTTEVDDDDLPF
;
A
#
# COMPACT_ATOMS: atom_id res chain seq x y z
N MET A 1 -4.82 29.29 4.84
CA MET A 1 -4.69 29.49 3.38
C MET A 1 -6.10 29.66 2.83
N GLY A 2 -6.36 30.65 1.98
CA GLY A 2 -7.69 30.85 1.40
C GLY A 2 -7.94 29.96 0.17
N LEU A 3 -9.21 29.77 -0.21
CA LEU A 3 -9.59 28.99 -1.40
C LEU A 3 -8.95 29.54 -2.69
N LEU A 4 -8.75 30.85 -2.76
CA LEU A 4 -8.10 31.51 -3.90
C LEU A 4 -6.63 31.11 -4.07
N ASP A 5 -5.89 30.97 -2.96
CA ASP A 5 -4.49 30.53 -3.00
C ASP A 5 -4.37 29.06 -3.36
N ALA A 6 -5.29 28.23 -2.85
CA ALA A 6 -5.38 26.81 -3.20
C ALA A 6 -5.65 26.62 -4.70
N TYR A 7 -6.58 27.39 -5.28
CA TYR A 7 -6.88 27.37 -6.70
C TYR A 7 -5.66 27.76 -7.55
N LYS A 8 -5.01 28.89 -7.22
CA LYS A 8 -3.82 29.36 -7.95
C LYS A 8 -2.71 28.32 -7.92
N LYS A 9 -2.52 27.66 -6.78
CA LYS A 9 -1.49 26.62 -6.62
C LYS A 9 -1.84 25.34 -7.39
N ALA A 10 -3.09 24.91 -7.36
CA ALA A 10 -3.54 23.66 -8.01
C ALA A 10 -3.60 23.78 -9.55
N THR A 11 -3.85 24.98 -10.08
CA THR A 11 -3.96 25.21 -11.53
C THR A 11 -2.70 25.78 -12.16
N ASN A 12 -1.65 26.05 -11.36
CA ASN A 12 -0.39 26.54 -11.88
C ASN A 12 0.26 25.47 -12.76
N ASN A 13 0.43 25.76 -14.06
CA ASN A 13 0.96 24.84 -15.08
C ASN A 13 0.17 23.54 -15.24
N TRP A 14 -1.06 23.47 -14.74
CA TRP A 14 -1.98 22.34 -14.92
C TRP A 14 -3.10 22.73 -15.89
N ASN A 15 -3.20 22.03 -17.01
CA ASN A 15 -4.22 22.27 -18.04
C ASN A 15 -5.47 21.42 -17.73
N ALA A 16 -6.65 22.04 -17.65
CA ALA A 16 -7.89 21.30 -17.39
C ALA A 16 -8.26 20.25 -18.45
N LYS A 17 -7.73 20.33 -19.68
CA LYS A 17 -8.02 19.39 -20.76
C LYS A 17 -7.20 18.09 -20.68
N ASP A 18 -5.92 18.22 -20.34
CA ASP A 18 -4.93 17.12 -20.44
C ASP A 18 -4.21 16.86 -19.10
N GLY A 19 -4.39 17.75 -18.14
CA GLY A 19 -3.82 17.69 -16.82
C GLY A 19 -4.40 16.49 -16.07
N LYS A 20 -3.52 15.66 -15.54
CA LYS A 20 -3.93 14.53 -14.72
C LYS A 20 -4.52 15.07 -13.43
N LEU A 21 -5.79 14.78 -13.18
CA LEU A 21 -6.48 15.11 -11.93
C LEU A 21 -5.80 14.43 -10.73
N ASN A 22 -5.27 13.24 -10.96
CA ASN A 22 -4.55 12.45 -9.98
C ASN A 22 -3.08 12.37 -10.41
N GLU A 23 -2.26 13.29 -9.93
CA GLU A 23 -0.84 12.99 -9.78
C GLU A 23 -0.72 12.10 -8.55
N SER A 24 -0.46 10.80 -8.76
CA SER A 24 -0.10 9.90 -7.68
C SER A 24 1.24 10.37 -7.11
N GLN A 25 1.18 11.28 -6.15
CA GLN A 25 2.35 11.68 -5.38
C GLN A 25 2.72 10.49 -4.51
N LEU A 26 3.79 9.80 -4.90
CA LEU A 26 4.49 8.84 -4.05
C LEU A 26 4.71 9.50 -2.69
N ILE A 27 4.38 8.79 -1.62
CA ILE A 27 4.76 9.24 -0.27
C ILE A 27 6.28 9.27 -0.18
N PRO A 28 6.94 10.28 0.41
CA PRO A 28 8.39 10.38 0.43
C PRO A 28 9.07 9.20 1.18
N GLU A 29 10.40 9.18 1.22
CA GLU A 29 11.10 8.27 2.14
C GLU A 29 10.75 8.55 3.61
N GLY A 30 10.76 7.51 4.42
CA GLY A 30 10.41 7.61 5.84
C GLY A 30 9.74 6.36 6.39
N ASP A 31 9.27 6.49 7.63
CA ASP A 31 8.62 5.44 8.41
C ASP A 31 7.11 5.69 8.48
N TYR A 32 6.34 4.65 8.20
CA TYR A 32 4.90 4.71 8.04
C TYR A 32 4.21 3.57 8.80
N GLU A 33 3.20 3.91 9.61
CA GLU A 33 2.20 2.92 10.01
C GLU A 33 1.23 2.77 8.84
N VAL A 34 1.12 1.55 8.32
CA VAL A 34 0.24 1.23 7.20
C VAL A 34 -0.69 0.08 7.53
N MET A 35 -1.79 0.04 6.82
CA MET A 35 -2.71 -1.08 6.77
C MET A 35 -2.50 -1.81 5.45
N LEU A 36 -2.42 -3.14 5.51
CA LEU A 36 -2.51 -3.97 4.32
C LEU A 36 -3.92 -3.77 3.73
N GLY A 37 -4.01 -3.06 2.63
CA GLY A 37 -5.23 -2.93 1.84
C GLY A 37 -5.45 -4.19 1.02
N LYS A 38 -5.80 -3.99 -0.25
CA LYS A 38 -6.05 -5.10 -1.17
C LYS A 38 -4.74 -5.80 -1.58
N VAL A 39 -4.77 -7.13 -1.64
CA VAL A 39 -3.77 -7.92 -2.38
C VAL A 39 -4.38 -8.42 -3.68
N ASP A 40 -3.71 -8.17 -4.80
CA ASP A 40 -4.27 -8.44 -6.13
C ASP A 40 -3.22 -9.01 -7.09
N HIS A 41 -3.69 -9.57 -8.19
CA HIS A 41 -2.86 -10.16 -9.24
C HIS A 41 -3.17 -9.46 -10.59
N PRO A 42 -2.65 -8.23 -10.81
CA PRO A 42 -2.87 -7.51 -12.05
C PRO A 42 -1.96 -7.99 -13.19
N VAL A 43 -2.58 -8.34 -14.31
CA VAL A 43 -1.90 -8.52 -15.60
C VAL A 43 -2.03 -7.25 -16.44
N TYR A 44 -0.90 -6.62 -16.74
CA TYR A 44 -0.85 -5.41 -17.55
C TYR A 44 -0.86 -5.70 -19.04
N LYS A 45 -1.32 -4.74 -19.85
CA LYS A 45 -1.33 -4.85 -21.33
C LYS A 45 0.03 -5.15 -21.95
N SER A 46 1.12 -4.84 -21.24
CA SER A 46 2.50 -5.18 -21.63
C SER A 46 2.83 -6.67 -21.51
N GLY A 47 1.91 -7.48 -20.97
CA GLY A 47 2.16 -8.87 -20.57
C GLY A 47 2.93 -8.96 -19.25
N TRP A 48 3.14 -7.84 -18.55
CA TRP A 48 3.75 -7.87 -17.24
C TRP A 48 2.74 -8.31 -16.19
N ASP A 49 3.14 -9.30 -15.41
CA ASP A 49 2.36 -9.90 -14.35
C ASP A 49 3.10 -9.76 -13.00
N CYS A 50 2.35 -9.46 -11.94
CA CYS A 50 2.88 -9.24 -10.60
C CYS A 50 1.83 -9.44 -9.52
N LEU A 51 2.32 -9.67 -8.30
CA LEU A 51 1.56 -9.53 -7.08
C LEU A 51 1.56 -8.07 -6.63
N LEU A 52 0.38 -7.49 -6.46
CA LEU A 52 0.17 -6.13 -5.99
C LEU A 52 -0.21 -6.15 -4.51
N PHE A 53 0.58 -5.47 -3.67
CA PHE A 53 0.17 -5.09 -2.33
C PHE A 53 -0.18 -3.61 -2.30
N ASP A 54 -1.39 -3.30 -1.89
CA ASP A 54 -1.82 -1.92 -1.62
C ASP A 54 -1.62 -1.58 -0.14
N MET A 55 -0.71 -0.67 0.17
CA MET A 55 -0.42 -0.26 1.55
C MET A 55 -0.99 1.13 1.82
N GLN A 56 -2.04 1.22 2.65
CA GLN A 56 -2.64 2.50 3.01
C GLN A 56 -1.99 3.05 4.27
N VAL A 57 -1.44 4.26 4.22
CA VAL A 57 -0.93 4.96 5.40
C VAL A 57 -2.10 5.29 6.32
N ILE A 58 -2.03 4.87 7.58
CA ILE A 58 -3.13 5.05 8.54
C ILE A 58 -2.91 6.19 9.53
N ALA A 59 -1.68 6.72 9.64
CA ALA A 59 -1.35 7.77 10.59
C ALA A 59 -0.34 8.78 10.04
N GLY A 60 -0.35 9.99 10.62
CA GLY A 60 0.59 11.06 10.28
C GLY A 60 0.19 11.89 9.07
N LYS A 61 1.13 12.72 8.59
CA LYS A 61 0.90 13.72 7.54
C LYS A 61 0.39 13.13 6.21
N PHE A 62 0.72 11.87 5.94
CA PHE A 62 0.38 11.18 4.70
C PHE A 62 -0.75 10.17 4.87
N ALA A 63 -1.54 10.26 5.94
CA ALA A 63 -2.69 9.38 6.16
C ALA A 63 -3.63 9.34 4.92
N SER A 64 -4.19 8.16 4.67
CA SER A 64 -5.01 7.82 3.50
C SER A 64 -4.30 7.84 2.15
N ARG A 65 -2.98 8.10 2.11
CA ARG A 65 -2.18 7.86 0.90
C ARG A 65 -1.91 6.36 0.75
N HIS A 66 -1.86 5.91 -0.50
CA HIS A 66 -1.60 4.53 -0.85
C HIS A 66 -0.20 4.40 -1.45
N GLU A 67 0.54 3.40 -0.98
CA GLU A 67 1.80 2.95 -1.56
C GLU A 67 1.58 1.55 -2.15
N GLN A 68 1.75 1.44 -3.46
CA GLN A 68 1.48 0.20 -4.20
C GLN A 68 2.77 -0.54 -4.52
N LEU A 69 3.01 -1.67 -3.85
CA LEU A 69 4.14 -2.53 -4.15
C LEU A 69 3.75 -3.56 -5.20
N ARG A 70 4.45 -3.54 -6.33
CA ARG A 70 4.28 -4.52 -7.41
C ARG A 70 5.48 -5.45 -7.43
N ILE A 71 5.28 -6.70 -7.04
CA ILE A 71 6.34 -7.68 -6.86
C ILE A 71 6.18 -8.77 -7.92
N SER A 72 7.19 -8.96 -8.76
CA SER A 72 7.18 -9.98 -9.81
C SER A 72 7.98 -11.22 -9.38
N LEU A 73 7.41 -12.39 -9.59
CA LEU A 73 8.06 -13.70 -9.44
C LEU A 73 8.63 -14.20 -10.77
N ALA A 74 8.70 -13.35 -11.79
CA ALA A 74 9.21 -13.70 -13.11
C ALA A 74 10.60 -14.34 -13.07
N THR A 75 10.70 -15.58 -13.54
CA THR A 75 11.93 -16.37 -13.67
C THR A 75 12.71 -16.00 -14.94
N LYS A 76 12.13 -15.20 -15.83
CA LYS A 76 12.75 -14.70 -17.06
C LYS A 76 12.56 -13.19 -17.19
N THR A 77 13.57 -12.52 -17.72
CA THR A 77 13.51 -11.11 -18.14
C THR A 77 12.62 -10.95 -19.37
N SER A 78 12.21 -9.71 -19.68
CA SER A 78 11.46 -9.38 -20.91
C SER A 78 12.18 -9.76 -22.21
N LYS A 79 13.49 -10.04 -22.15
CA LYS A 79 14.31 -10.50 -23.28
C LYS A 79 14.48 -12.03 -23.30
N GLY A 80 13.74 -12.77 -22.47
CA GLY A 80 13.78 -14.24 -22.38
C GLY A 80 14.98 -14.83 -21.64
N LYS A 81 15.91 -14.01 -21.15
CA LYS A 81 17.05 -14.48 -20.33
C LYS A 81 16.58 -14.85 -18.92
N PRO A 82 17.20 -15.84 -18.26
CA PRO A 82 16.93 -16.14 -16.85
C PRO A 82 17.05 -14.88 -15.99
N MET A 83 16.08 -14.69 -15.09
CA MET A 83 16.13 -13.65 -14.06
C MET A 83 17.26 -13.99 -13.09
N PRO A 84 18.08 -13.02 -12.67
CA PRO A 84 19.10 -13.27 -11.65
C PRO A 84 18.44 -13.78 -10.36
N GLU A 85 19.01 -14.83 -9.78
CA GLU A 85 18.47 -15.51 -8.59
C GLU A 85 18.21 -14.53 -7.44
N PHE A 86 19.15 -13.61 -7.19
CA PHE A 86 19.02 -12.63 -6.11
C PHE A 86 17.77 -11.73 -6.23
N VAL A 87 17.26 -11.50 -7.45
CA VAL A 87 16.04 -10.71 -7.68
C VAL A 87 14.81 -11.50 -7.25
N VAL A 88 14.71 -12.74 -7.70
CA VAL A 88 13.59 -13.64 -7.33
C VAL A 88 13.62 -13.92 -5.83
N SER A 89 14.79 -14.23 -5.27
CA SER A 89 14.95 -14.44 -3.83
C SER A 89 14.58 -13.21 -3.01
N ARG A 90 14.98 -12.00 -3.44
CA ARG A 90 14.59 -10.76 -2.78
C ARG A 90 13.07 -10.60 -2.77
N ASN A 91 12.42 -10.84 -3.91
CA ASN A 91 10.97 -10.69 -4.05
C ASN A 91 10.21 -11.70 -3.17
N ILE A 92 10.63 -12.96 -3.16
CA ILE A 92 10.08 -14.00 -2.26
C ILE A 92 10.27 -13.59 -0.80
N ARG A 93 11.45 -13.10 -0.42
CA ARG A 93 11.71 -12.61 0.95
C ARG A 93 10.81 -11.44 1.33
N THR A 94 10.58 -10.49 0.42
CA THR A 94 9.66 -9.37 0.67
C THR A 94 8.23 -9.87 0.91
N ILE A 95 7.72 -10.76 0.06
CA ILE A 95 6.39 -11.35 0.20
C ILE A 95 6.29 -12.09 1.53
N ALA A 96 7.27 -12.93 1.84
CA ALA A 96 7.30 -13.70 3.07
C ALA A 96 7.35 -12.78 4.30
N LYS A 97 8.14 -11.71 4.26
CA LYS A 97 8.21 -10.73 5.33
C LYS A 97 6.86 -10.06 5.56
N ILE A 98 6.17 -9.60 4.51
CA ILE A 98 4.84 -9.00 4.63
C ILE A 98 3.87 -10.01 5.26
N GLY A 99 3.87 -11.26 4.79
CA GLY A 99 3.06 -12.35 5.33
C GLY A 99 3.24 -12.53 6.83
N GLU A 100 4.48 -12.74 7.26
CA GLU A 100 4.81 -12.90 8.69
C GLU A 100 4.41 -11.66 9.51
N MET A 101 4.56 -10.44 8.97
CA MET A 101 4.20 -9.22 9.71
C MET A 101 2.69 -9.05 9.88
N VAL A 102 1.87 -9.59 8.97
CA VAL A 102 0.40 -9.63 9.12
C VAL A 102 -0.11 -10.86 9.87
N GLY A 103 0.79 -11.80 10.20
CA GLY A 103 0.48 -13.04 10.91
C GLY A 103 0.10 -14.22 10.01
N LEU A 104 0.38 -14.13 8.71
CA LEU A 104 0.31 -15.25 7.79
C LEU A 104 1.59 -16.08 7.91
N GLU A 105 1.46 -17.33 8.35
CA GLU A 105 2.53 -18.31 8.29
C GLU A 105 2.86 -18.64 6.84
N MET A 106 4.09 -18.33 6.41
CA MET A 106 4.52 -18.55 5.03
C MET A 106 4.90 -20.01 4.78
N LYS A 107 4.33 -20.60 3.71
CA LYS A 107 4.54 -22.01 3.38
C LYS A 107 5.09 -22.21 1.96
N PRO A 108 5.89 -23.25 1.71
CA PRO A 108 6.44 -23.53 0.38
C PRO A 108 5.36 -23.70 -0.70
N GLU A 109 4.18 -24.20 -0.34
CA GLU A 109 3.09 -24.48 -1.28
C GLU A 109 2.51 -23.23 -1.95
N TYR A 110 2.78 -22.04 -1.39
CA TYR A 110 2.44 -20.74 -1.99
C TYR A 110 3.34 -20.36 -3.16
N PHE A 111 4.47 -21.05 -3.36
CA PHE A 111 5.43 -20.79 -4.43
C PHE A 111 5.61 -22.02 -5.34
N PRO A 112 4.56 -22.46 -6.07
CA PRO A 112 4.70 -23.49 -7.09
C PRO A 112 5.56 -23.00 -8.26
N ASP A 113 5.98 -23.94 -9.14
CA ASP A 113 6.82 -23.64 -10.31
C ASP A 113 6.19 -22.66 -11.32
N ASN A 114 4.86 -22.55 -11.33
CA ASN A 114 4.12 -21.62 -12.19
C ASN A 114 3.88 -20.29 -11.48
N GLU A 115 4.30 -19.19 -12.12
CA GLU A 115 4.23 -17.83 -11.56
C GLU A 115 2.78 -17.36 -11.32
N THR A 116 1.89 -17.58 -12.29
CA THR A 116 0.47 -17.24 -12.17
C THR A 116 -0.20 -18.01 -11.05
N ASP A 117 0.05 -19.31 -10.95
CA ASP A 117 -0.49 -20.13 -9.85
C ASP A 117 0.04 -19.67 -8.49
N ALA A 118 1.31 -19.23 -8.42
CA ALA A 118 1.88 -18.65 -7.21
C ALA A 118 1.15 -17.36 -6.81
N TYR A 119 0.90 -16.44 -7.77
CA TYR A 119 0.18 -15.21 -7.49
C TYR A 119 -1.24 -15.48 -6.97
N GLU A 120 -2.00 -16.36 -7.63
CA GLU A 120 -3.37 -16.70 -7.21
C GLU A 120 -3.41 -17.32 -5.81
N LYS A 121 -2.47 -18.23 -5.51
CA LYS A 121 -2.35 -18.81 -4.16
C LYS A 121 -1.99 -17.76 -3.11
N LEU A 122 -1.07 -16.85 -3.43
CA LEU A 122 -0.68 -15.78 -2.53
C LEU A 122 -1.85 -14.82 -2.29
N VAL A 123 -2.56 -14.37 -3.33
CA VAL A 123 -3.77 -13.54 -3.18
C VAL A 123 -4.79 -14.22 -2.26
N ALA A 124 -5.07 -15.51 -2.48
CA ALA A 124 -5.98 -16.27 -1.63
C ALA A 124 -5.49 -16.37 -0.17
N ALA A 125 -4.18 -16.58 0.03
CA ALA A 125 -3.57 -16.69 1.35
C ALA A 125 -3.56 -15.36 2.12
N PHE A 126 -3.37 -14.23 1.43
CA PHE A 126 -3.34 -12.89 2.04
C PHE A 126 -4.74 -12.31 2.30
N LYS A 127 -5.77 -12.76 1.59
CA LYS A 127 -7.14 -12.24 1.70
C LYS A 127 -7.69 -12.15 3.14
N PRO A 128 -7.48 -13.14 4.04
CA PRO A 128 -7.93 -13.05 5.43
C PRO A 128 -7.16 -12.01 6.28
N TYR A 129 -6.06 -11.48 5.76
CA TYR A 129 -5.14 -10.57 6.46
C TYR A 129 -5.23 -9.13 5.92
N GLU A 130 -6.06 -8.86 4.92
CA GLU A 130 -6.43 -7.50 4.55
C GLU A 130 -7.03 -6.77 5.77
N GLY A 131 -6.67 -5.50 5.95
CA GLY A 131 -7.01 -4.70 7.13
C GLY A 131 -6.02 -4.83 8.30
N LYS A 132 -5.06 -5.75 8.26
CA LYS A 132 -4.00 -5.85 9.29
C LYS A 132 -2.99 -4.71 9.15
N THR A 133 -2.43 -4.29 10.28
CA THR A 133 -1.41 -3.23 10.29
C THR A 133 0.00 -3.75 10.28
N LEU A 134 0.87 -2.99 9.64
CA LEU A 134 2.31 -3.21 9.57
C LEU A 134 3.03 -1.86 9.61
N HIS A 135 4.27 -1.89 10.04
CA HIS A 135 5.15 -0.75 9.97
C HIS A 135 6.02 -0.89 8.71
N MET A 136 6.05 0.15 7.88
CA MET A 136 6.74 0.19 6.60
C MET A 136 7.76 1.33 6.58
N THR A 137 9.02 1.00 6.30
CA THR A 137 10.09 1.97 6.07
C THR A 137 10.41 2.03 4.59
N ILE A 138 10.36 3.22 4.00
CA ILE A 138 10.77 3.48 2.62
C ILE A 138 12.14 4.15 2.64
N LYS A 139 13.08 3.62 1.85
CA LYS A 139 14.40 4.22 1.59
C LYS A 139 14.62 4.39 0.11
N GLU A 140 15.01 5.59 -0.32
CA GLU A 140 15.36 5.86 -1.71
C GLU A 140 16.86 5.77 -1.91
N THR A 141 17.30 5.12 -2.98
CA THR A 141 18.70 5.03 -3.36
C THR A 141 18.88 5.64 -4.75
N PRO A 142 19.85 6.55 -4.96
CA PRO A 142 20.06 7.18 -6.24
C PRO A 142 20.25 6.16 -7.37
N ASN A 143 19.45 6.29 -8.42
CA ASN A 143 19.61 5.49 -9.61
C ASN A 143 20.56 6.21 -10.58
N LYS A 144 21.79 5.69 -10.71
CA LYS A 144 22.83 6.30 -11.56
C LYS A 144 22.43 6.41 -13.05
N LYS A 145 21.48 5.58 -13.52
CA LYS A 145 21.05 5.55 -14.92
C LYS A 145 19.83 6.43 -15.18
N ASP A 146 19.07 6.75 -14.14
CA ASP A 146 17.85 7.54 -14.21
C ASP A 146 17.66 8.30 -12.88
N PRO A 147 18.32 9.47 -12.73
CA PRO A 147 18.34 10.22 -11.47
C PRO A 147 16.97 10.67 -10.98
N ASP A 148 16.02 10.85 -11.90
CA ASP A 148 14.66 11.30 -11.59
C ASP A 148 13.78 10.15 -11.04
N ASN A 149 14.24 8.90 -11.15
CA ASN A 149 13.54 7.71 -10.65
C ASN A 149 14.47 6.89 -9.74
N PRO A 150 14.66 7.31 -8.47
CA PRO A 150 15.47 6.58 -7.51
C PRO A 150 14.88 5.19 -7.20
N TYR A 151 15.75 4.26 -6.82
CA TYR A 151 15.32 2.94 -6.39
C TYR A 151 14.65 3.02 -5.02
N ARG A 152 13.41 2.56 -4.93
CA ARG A 152 12.68 2.41 -3.67
C ARG A 152 12.95 1.06 -3.05
N ASN A 153 13.41 1.08 -1.80
CA ASN A 153 13.62 -0.11 -0.99
C ASN A 153 12.67 -0.06 0.20
N TYR A 154 12.08 -1.21 0.52
CA TYR A 154 11.09 -1.35 1.57
C TYR A 154 11.62 -2.27 2.64
N GLU A 155 11.40 -1.90 3.90
CA GLU A 155 11.55 -2.77 5.06
C GLU A 155 10.22 -2.81 5.81
N PHE A 156 9.86 -3.99 6.29
CA PHE A 156 8.61 -4.21 7.00
C PHE A 156 8.87 -4.75 8.40
N SER A 157 8.14 -4.24 9.38
CA SER A 157 8.14 -4.74 10.74
C SER A 157 6.71 -4.84 11.29
N ALA A 158 6.55 -5.52 12.41
CA ALA A 158 5.24 -5.72 13.01
C ALA A 158 4.60 -4.36 13.30
N GLY A 159 3.36 -4.17 12.84
CA GLY A 159 2.64 -2.93 13.06
C GLY A 159 2.40 -2.71 14.55
N LYS A 160 2.21 -1.45 14.95
CA LYS A 160 1.67 -1.19 16.29
C LYS A 160 0.28 -1.82 16.38
N LYS A 161 -0.01 -2.48 17.51
CA LYS A 161 -1.39 -2.86 17.83
C LYS A 161 -2.19 -1.56 17.85
N ILE A 162 -3.08 -1.38 16.88
CA ILE A 162 -4.14 -0.39 17.01
C ILE A 162 -5.00 -0.90 18.17
N GLU A 163 -4.88 -0.30 19.35
CA GLU A 163 -5.94 -0.38 20.33
C GLU A 163 -7.18 0.15 19.61
N LYS A 164 -8.17 -0.73 19.38
CA LYS A 164 -9.47 -0.31 18.85
C LYS A 164 -9.86 0.94 19.65
N PRO A 165 -10.22 2.07 19.01
CA PRO A 165 -10.78 3.17 19.77
C PRO A 165 -11.94 2.57 20.56
N GLN A 166 -11.80 2.57 21.90
CA GLN A 166 -12.93 2.24 22.75
C GLN A 166 -14.02 3.21 22.33
N PRO A 167 -15.24 2.75 21.99
CA PRO A 167 -16.33 3.67 21.82
C PRO A 167 -16.46 4.39 23.15
N VAL A 168 -16.17 5.70 23.17
CA VAL A 168 -16.48 6.56 24.31
C VAL A 168 -17.99 6.74 24.28
N PHE A 169 -18.72 5.69 24.69
CA PHE A 169 -20.06 5.87 25.19
C PHE A 169 -19.88 6.55 26.55
N GLY A 170 -20.18 7.84 26.57
CA GLY A 170 -19.94 8.71 27.70
C GLY A 170 -20.59 8.18 28.97
N THR A 171 -19.80 8.05 30.03
CA THR A 171 -20.33 8.17 31.38
C THR A 171 -20.45 9.66 31.69
N SER A 172 -21.60 10.22 31.36
CA SER A 172 -22.10 11.41 32.05
C SER A 172 -23.56 11.17 32.34
N GLU A 173 -23.83 10.85 33.59
CA GLU A 173 -25.15 10.95 34.18
C GLU A 173 -25.59 12.42 34.12
N THR A 174 -26.25 12.79 33.04
CA THR A 174 -27.21 13.90 33.06
C THR A 174 -28.30 13.59 32.04
N THR A 175 -29.39 13.02 32.52
CA THR A 175 -30.67 12.96 31.82
C THR A 175 -31.08 14.38 31.45
N THR A 176 -30.96 14.72 30.17
CA THR A 176 -31.75 15.79 29.57
C THR A 176 -32.57 15.09 28.49
N GLU A 177 -33.86 14.87 28.78
CA GLU A 177 -34.82 14.41 27.78
C GLU A 177 -34.84 15.46 26.66
N VAL A 178 -34.48 15.06 25.45
CA VAL A 178 -34.67 15.85 24.24
C VAL A 178 -35.98 15.36 23.64
N ASP A 179 -36.98 16.22 23.63
CA ASP A 179 -38.32 15.94 23.06
C ASP A 179 -38.29 16.07 21.54
N ASP A 180 -39.11 15.28 20.84
CA ASP A 180 -39.09 15.12 19.38
C ASP A 180 -39.50 16.41 18.62
N ASP A 181 -40.06 17.40 19.33
CA ASP A 181 -40.38 18.74 18.83
C ASP A 181 -39.14 19.65 18.68
N ASP A 182 -37.97 19.26 19.19
CA ASP A 182 -36.73 20.05 19.16
C ASP A 182 -35.82 19.73 17.96
N LEU A 183 -36.30 18.92 17.01
CA LEU A 183 -35.60 18.59 15.76
C LEU A 183 -36.23 19.34 14.56
N PRO A 184 -35.47 20.21 13.86
CA PRO A 184 -35.99 20.87 12.66
C PRO A 184 -36.08 19.89 11.49
N PHE A 185 -37.23 19.90 10.79
CA PHE A 185 -37.45 19.19 9.52
C PHE A 185 -36.50 19.67 8.40
#